data_AF-A0A4R7C716-F1
#
_entry.id   AF-A0A4R7C716-F1
#
_cell.length_a   1.000
_cell.length_b   1.000
_cell.length_c   1.000
_cell.angle_alpha   90.00
_cell.angle_beta   90.00
_cell.angle_gamma   90.00
#
_symmetry.space_group_name_H-M   'P 1'
#
loop_
_entity.id
_entity.type
_entity.pdbx_description
1 polymer ?
#
loop_
_entity_poly.entity_id
_entity_poly.type
_entity_poly.pdbx_seq_one_letter_code
_entity_poly.pdbx_strand_id
1 'polypeptide(L)'
;MRRERSRLPFPYAERARAVEQARNAVNSAFQAMKAAGAARNDPTAVEALAWRAAARQFHVCIERAYPPLFWDCVGAVRRGERSGLDEVIGFLEADPWFFRSGYVKADILVSLKRVALERGHERRLRAVLLAVVDGRDRREFRSYCHLAPRLATPEFRRELAGRAASPDRAVARRGAWMLAALGRAEP
;
A
#
# COMPACT_ATOMS: atom_id res chain seq x y z
N MET A 1 -0.14 -22.97 -29.25
CA MET A 1 -1.09 -23.02 -28.11
C MET A 1 -0.47 -22.31 -26.90
N ARG A 2 -0.82 -21.03 -26.67
CA ARG A 2 -0.42 -20.33 -25.44
C ARG A 2 -1.30 -20.83 -24.31
N ARG A 3 -0.69 -21.41 -23.27
CA ARG A 3 -1.38 -21.69 -22.01
C ARG A 3 -1.77 -20.34 -21.41
N GLU A 4 -3.03 -19.97 -21.56
CA GLU A 4 -3.71 -18.95 -20.80
C GLU A 4 -3.73 -19.42 -19.35
N ARG A 5 -2.62 -19.21 -18.62
CA ARG A 5 -2.65 -19.32 -17.17
C ARG A 5 -3.58 -18.22 -16.72
N SER A 6 -4.80 -18.57 -16.35
CA SER A 6 -5.62 -17.82 -15.42
C SER A 6 -4.77 -17.55 -14.18
N ARG A 7 -4.00 -16.45 -14.20
CA ARG A 7 -3.33 -15.92 -13.02
C ARG A 7 -4.42 -15.22 -12.26
N LEU A 8 -5.07 -15.96 -11.36
CA LEU A 8 -5.89 -15.35 -10.33
C LEU A 8 -5.09 -14.17 -9.74
N PRO A 9 -5.70 -12.98 -9.60
CA PRO A 9 -5.01 -11.83 -9.04
C PRO A 9 -4.46 -12.20 -7.65
N PHE A 10 -3.28 -11.69 -7.32
CA PHE A 10 -2.64 -11.98 -6.04
C PHE A 10 -3.61 -11.63 -4.88
N PRO A 11 -3.82 -12.52 -3.88
CA PRO A 11 -4.93 -12.40 -2.94
C PRO A 11 -4.60 -11.41 -1.80
N TYR A 12 -4.38 -10.14 -2.15
CA TYR A 12 -3.97 -9.08 -1.22
C TYR A 12 -4.87 -8.95 0.00
N ALA A 13 -6.19 -9.02 -0.17
CA ALA A 13 -7.14 -8.89 0.92
C ALA A 13 -7.04 -10.06 1.92
N GLU A 14 -6.88 -11.30 1.42
CA GLU A 14 -6.69 -12.47 2.27
C GLU A 14 -5.37 -12.39 3.05
N ARG A 15 -4.29 -12.02 2.36
CA ARG A 15 -2.99 -11.87 3.00
C ARG A 15 -2.98 -10.76 4.06
N ALA A 16 -3.63 -9.63 3.78
CA ALA A 16 -3.78 -8.54 4.74
C ALA A 16 -4.52 -9.01 6.01
N ARG A 17 -5.60 -9.79 5.85
CA ARG A 17 -6.31 -10.40 6.98
C ARG A 17 -5.42 -11.34 7.79
N ALA A 18 -4.61 -12.17 7.13
CA ALA A 18 -3.67 -13.07 7.81
C ALA A 18 -2.60 -12.31 8.62
N VAL A 19 -2.11 -11.17 8.11
CA VAL A 19 -1.18 -10.30 8.85
C VAL A 19 -1.85 -9.71 10.09
N GLU A 20 -3.06 -9.17 9.97
CA GLU A 20 -3.76 -8.58 11.12
C GLU A 20 -4.17 -9.64 12.16
N GLN A 21 -4.58 -10.84 11.73
CA GLN A 21 -4.83 -11.97 12.64
C GLN A 21 -3.56 -12.36 13.41
N ALA A 22 -2.42 -12.51 12.72
CA ALA A 22 -1.16 -12.83 13.37
C ALA A 22 -0.68 -11.71 14.31
N ARG A 23 -0.90 -10.45 13.95
CA ARG A 23 -0.62 -9.30 14.81
C ARG A 23 -1.44 -9.33 16.10
N ASN A 24 -2.74 -9.64 15.98
CA ASN A 24 -3.61 -9.78 17.14
C ASN A 24 -3.14 -10.93 18.04
N ALA A 25 -2.73 -12.06 17.47
CA ALA A 25 -2.15 -13.16 18.23
C ALA A 25 -0.86 -12.76 18.98
N VAL A 26 0.03 -11.98 18.35
CA VAL A 26 1.21 -11.42 19.04
C VAL A 26 0.82 -10.55 20.22
N ASN A 27 -0.15 -9.65 20.04
CA ASN A 27 -0.62 -8.77 21.09
C ASN A 27 -1.25 -9.57 22.26
N SER A 28 -2.11 -10.53 21.96
CA SER A 28 -2.73 -11.40 22.97
C SER A 28 -1.69 -12.22 23.73
N ALA A 29 -0.74 -12.85 23.03
CA ALA A 29 0.33 -13.63 23.67
C ALA A 29 1.26 -12.73 24.51
N PHE A 30 1.51 -11.50 24.07
CA PHE A 30 2.27 -10.53 24.85
C PHE A 30 1.57 -10.14 26.16
N GLN A 31 0.24 -9.93 26.13
CA GLN A 31 -0.53 -9.65 27.34
C GLN A 31 -0.54 -10.85 28.30
N ALA A 32 -0.69 -12.07 27.78
CA ALA A 32 -0.64 -13.29 28.60
C ALA A 32 0.74 -13.47 29.28
N MET A 33 1.83 -13.29 28.53
CA MET A 33 3.19 -13.33 29.07
C MET A 33 3.42 -12.25 30.13
N LYS A 34 2.90 -11.04 29.91
CA LYS A 34 2.98 -9.95 30.91
C LYS A 34 2.18 -10.30 32.18
N ALA A 35 0.98 -10.86 32.04
CA ALA A 35 0.14 -11.26 33.17
C ALA A 35 0.76 -12.39 34.00
N ALA A 36 1.47 -13.32 33.35
CA ALA A 36 2.22 -14.39 34.00
C ALA A 36 3.53 -13.93 34.68
N GLY A 37 3.92 -12.64 34.53
CA GLY A 37 5.20 -12.15 35.03
C GLY A 37 6.43 -12.72 34.32
N ALA A 38 6.22 -13.39 33.17
CA ALA A 38 7.28 -14.06 32.43
C ALA A 38 8.19 -13.04 31.70
N ALA A 39 9.51 -13.23 31.83
CA ALA A 39 10.47 -12.45 31.06
C ALA A 39 10.43 -12.86 29.58
N ARG A 40 10.55 -11.89 28.66
CA ARG A 40 10.53 -12.12 27.20
C ARG A 40 11.51 -13.18 26.71
N ASN A 41 12.66 -13.27 27.38
CA ASN A 41 13.76 -14.14 26.99
C ASN A 41 13.79 -15.46 27.76
N ASP A 42 12.85 -15.68 28.69
CA ASP A 42 12.78 -16.92 29.45
C ASP A 42 12.52 -18.10 28.49
N PRO A 43 13.46 -19.05 28.35
CA PRO A 43 13.31 -20.18 27.45
C PRO A 43 12.36 -21.25 27.98
N THR A 44 11.99 -21.19 29.26
CA THR A 44 11.19 -22.20 29.96
C THR A 44 9.73 -21.78 30.16
N ALA A 45 9.47 -20.46 30.23
CA ALA A 45 8.11 -19.95 30.38
C ALA A 45 7.27 -20.21 29.11
N VAL A 46 6.15 -20.91 29.29
CA VAL A 46 5.22 -21.29 28.21
C VAL A 46 4.69 -20.05 27.48
N GLU A 47 4.37 -18.99 28.20
CA GLU A 47 3.84 -17.74 27.64
C GLU A 47 4.92 -16.97 26.84
N ALA A 48 6.18 -17.01 27.29
CA ALA A 48 7.29 -16.41 26.55
C ALA A 48 7.60 -17.19 25.26
N LEU A 49 7.50 -18.52 25.30
CA LEU A 49 7.58 -19.37 24.10
C LEU A 49 6.42 -19.10 23.13
N ALA A 50 5.19 -19.00 23.62
CA ALA A 50 3.99 -18.71 22.84
C ALA A 50 4.08 -17.33 22.16
N TRP A 51 4.51 -16.30 22.89
CA TRP A 51 4.72 -14.96 22.33
C TRP A 51 5.78 -14.97 21.21
N ARG A 52 6.92 -15.65 21.40
CA ARG A 52 7.95 -15.79 20.35
C ARG A 52 7.44 -16.55 19.13
N ALA A 53 6.64 -17.60 19.33
CA ALA A 53 6.03 -18.36 18.24
C ALA A 53 5.05 -17.48 17.44
N ALA A 54 4.19 -16.71 18.13
CA ALA A 54 3.29 -15.76 17.50
C ALA A 54 4.06 -14.69 16.70
N ALA A 55 5.17 -14.17 17.25
CA ALA A 55 6.02 -13.20 16.58
C ALA A 55 6.64 -13.77 15.29
N ARG A 56 7.16 -15.00 15.33
CA ARG A 56 7.66 -15.69 14.12
C ARG A 56 6.56 -15.86 13.07
N GLN A 57 5.38 -16.31 13.47
CA GLN A 57 4.25 -16.46 12.56
C GLN A 57 3.82 -15.13 11.93
N PHE A 58 3.83 -14.05 12.71
CA PHE A 58 3.56 -12.71 12.21
C PHE A 58 4.56 -12.28 11.13
N HIS A 59 5.85 -12.53 11.32
CA HIS A 59 6.87 -12.27 10.29
C HIS A 59 6.62 -13.08 9.00
N VAL A 60 6.29 -14.37 9.13
CA VAL A 60 5.93 -15.22 7.97
C VAL A 60 4.70 -14.68 7.24
N CYS A 61 3.67 -14.23 7.97
CA CYS A 61 2.50 -13.61 7.36
C CYS A 61 2.83 -12.31 6.61
N ILE A 62 3.72 -11.46 7.16
CA ILE A 62 4.18 -10.24 6.48
C ILE A 62 4.88 -10.58 5.17
N GLU A 63 5.83 -11.51 5.19
CA GLU A 63 6.57 -11.91 3.98
C GLU A 63 5.62 -12.43 2.89
N ARG A 64 4.66 -13.28 3.28
CA ARG A 64 3.64 -13.83 2.39
C ARG A 64 2.59 -12.81 1.94
N ALA A 65 2.55 -11.62 2.53
CA ALA A 65 1.62 -10.57 2.14
C ALA A 65 2.03 -9.81 0.89
N TYR A 66 3.24 -10.07 0.41
CA TYR A 66 3.73 -9.55 -0.85
C TYR A 66 3.79 -10.66 -1.91
N PRO A 67 3.57 -10.35 -3.19
CA PRO A 67 3.78 -11.29 -4.27
C PRO A 67 5.21 -11.84 -4.31
N PRO A 68 5.42 -13.03 -4.88
CA PRO A 68 6.77 -13.48 -5.24
C PRO A 68 7.50 -12.42 -6.07
N LEU A 69 8.79 -12.21 -5.80
CA LEU A 69 9.66 -11.22 -6.46
C LEU A 69 9.24 -9.74 -6.26
N PHE A 70 8.25 -9.45 -5.42
CA PHE A 70 7.78 -8.08 -5.21
C PHE A 70 8.90 -7.12 -4.81
N TRP A 71 9.81 -7.54 -3.93
CA TRP A 71 10.92 -6.71 -3.48
C TRP A 71 11.96 -6.48 -4.57
N ASP A 72 12.16 -7.42 -5.49
CA ASP A 72 13.03 -7.25 -6.65
C ASP A 72 12.43 -6.22 -7.62
N CYS A 73 11.11 -6.28 -7.85
CA CYS A 73 10.37 -5.29 -8.63
C CYS A 73 10.45 -3.89 -8.00
N VAL A 74 10.25 -3.77 -6.68
CA VAL A 74 10.41 -2.51 -5.95
C VAL A 74 11.86 -2.00 -6.06
N GLY A 75 12.84 -2.89 -5.96
CA GLY A 75 14.26 -2.57 -6.12
C GLY A 75 14.59 -2.02 -7.51
N ALA A 76 14.06 -2.63 -8.56
CA ALA A 76 14.21 -2.17 -9.93
C ALA A 76 13.60 -0.77 -10.15
N VAL A 77 12.36 -0.56 -9.70
CA VAL A 77 11.68 0.75 -9.77
C VAL A 77 12.45 1.81 -8.99
N ARG A 78 13.03 1.48 -7.83
CA ARG A 78 13.90 2.39 -7.07
C ARG A 78 15.16 2.80 -7.83
N ARG A 79 15.72 1.92 -8.67
CA ARG A 79 16.87 2.20 -9.53
C ARG A 79 16.50 2.95 -10.82
N GLY A 80 15.22 3.26 -11.03
CA GLY A 80 14.75 3.93 -12.26
C GLY A 80 14.38 2.96 -13.39
N GLU A 81 14.46 1.65 -13.14
CA GLU A 81 14.18 0.62 -14.14
C GLU A 81 12.67 0.42 -14.31
N ARG A 82 12.27 0.03 -15.52
CA ARG A 82 10.86 -0.23 -15.86
C ARG A 82 10.41 -1.65 -15.51
N SER A 83 11.34 -2.57 -15.35
CA SER A 83 11.09 -3.98 -15.00
C SER A 83 10.55 -4.07 -13.58
N GLY A 84 9.23 -4.20 -13.43
CA GLY A 84 8.55 -4.22 -12.12
C GLY A 84 7.48 -3.15 -11.95
N LEU A 85 7.28 -2.26 -12.94
CA LEU A 85 6.21 -1.26 -12.90
C LEU A 85 4.83 -1.89 -12.77
N ASP A 86 4.56 -2.97 -13.51
CA ASP A 86 3.25 -3.62 -13.48
C ASP A 86 2.93 -4.21 -12.10
N GLU A 87 3.92 -4.83 -11.46
CA GLU A 87 3.79 -5.41 -10.13
C GLU A 87 3.58 -4.34 -9.05
N VAL A 88 4.37 -3.25 -9.06
CA VAL A 88 4.21 -2.19 -8.05
C VAL A 88 2.93 -1.38 -8.26
N ILE A 89 2.52 -1.15 -9.52
CA ILE A 89 1.23 -0.50 -9.82
C ILE A 89 0.08 -1.43 -9.40
N GLY A 90 0.17 -2.73 -9.67
CA GLY A 90 -0.82 -3.72 -9.22
C GLY A 90 -0.97 -3.76 -7.69
N PHE A 91 0.13 -3.58 -6.96
CA PHE A 91 0.10 -3.43 -5.50
C PHE A 91 -0.63 -2.14 -5.07
N LEU A 92 -0.41 -1.01 -5.76
CA LEU A 92 -1.13 0.24 -5.46
C LEU A 92 -2.62 0.15 -5.83
N GLU A 93 -2.95 -0.49 -6.95
CA GLU A 93 -4.33 -0.74 -7.40
C GLU A 93 -5.12 -1.60 -6.40
N ALA A 94 -4.48 -2.63 -5.84
CA ALA A 94 -5.10 -3.48 -4.83
C ALA A 94 -5.23 -2.81 -3.45
N ASP A 95 -4.51 -1.70 -3.22
CA ASP A 95 -4.51 -0.91 -1.98
C ASP A 95 -4.47 -1.74 -0.67
N PRO A 96 -3.62 -2.79 -0.53
CA PRO A 96 -3.65 -3.65 0.64
C PRO A 96 -3.34 -2.87 1.93
N TRP A 97 -4.11 -3.16 2.98
CA TRP A 97 -3.95 -2.48 4.26
C TRP A 97 -3.64 -3.48 5.36
N PHE A 98 -2.37 -3.48 5.78
CA PHE A 98 -1.86 -4.28 6.88
C PHE A 98 -0.61 -3.60 7.47
N PHE A 99 -0.07 -4.15 8.56
CA PHE A 99 1.11 -3.63 9.22
C PHE A 99 2.23 -3.19 8.25
N ARG A 100 2.57 -1.90 8.31
CA ARG A 100 3.59 -1.21 7.49
C ARG A 100 3.36 -1.14 5.98
N SER A 101 2.23 -1.62 5.43
CA SER A 101 1.97 -1.53 4.00
C SER A 101 1.94 -0.10 3.47
N GLY A 102 1.50 0.87 4.28
CA GLY A 102 1.50 2.30 3.93
C GLY A 102 2.90 2.89 3.72
N TYR A 103 3.92 2.42 4.45
CA TYR A 103 5.31 2.85 4.21
C TYR A 103 5.82 2.35 2.86
N VAL A 104 5.49 1.10 2.52
CA VAL A 104 5.84 0.51 1.23
C VAL A 104 5.19 1.30 0.09
N LYS A 105 3.90 1.67 0.21
CA LYS A 105 3.22 2.52 -0.77
C LYS A 105 3.92 3.88 -0.90
N ALA A 106 4.24 4.55 0.21
CA ALA A 106 4.92 5.83 0.18
C ALA A 106 6.28 5.76 -0.56
N ASP A 107 7.08 4.72 -0.29
CA ASP A 107 8.37 4.49 -0.93
C ASP A 107 8.23 4.22 -2.44
N ILE A 108 7.23 3.43 -2.84
CA ILE A 108 6.92 3.17 -4.25
C ILE A 108 6.55 4.48 -4.94
N LEU A 109 5.66 5.28 -4.34
CA LEU A 109 5.21 6.56 -4.92
C LEU A 109 6.36 7.54 -5.14
N VAL A 110 7.33 7.61 -4.21
CA VAL A 110 8.55 8.41 -4.37
C VAL A 110 9.38 7.89 -5.55
N SER A 111 9.51 6.57 -5.69
CA SER A 111 10.29 5.94 -6.76
C SER A 111 9.66 6.14 -8.14
N LEU A 112 8.33 6.04 -8.25
CA LEU A 112 7.58 6.24 -9.51
C LEU A 112 7.78 7.64 -10.10
N LYS A 113 8.15 8.64 -9.29
CA LYS A 113 8.49 9.98 -9.79
C LYS A 113 9.75 10.01 -10.66
N ARG A 114 10.62 8.99 -10.59
CA ARG A 114 11.93 8.95 -11.27
C ARG A 114 11.97 7.98 -12.45
N VAL A 115 11.01 7.08 -12.57
CA VAL A 115 10.97 6.05 -13.63
C VAL A 115 10.23 6.59 -14.85
N ALA A 116 10.60 6.21 -16.07
CA ALA A 116 9.82 6.53 -17.27
C ALA A 116 8.49 5.76 -17.27
N LEU A 117 7.36 6.46 -17.41
CA LEU A 117 6.02 5.88 -17.44
C LEU A 117 5.50 5.90 -18.87
N GLU A 118 4.77 4.85 -19.24
CA GLU A 118 4.04 4.80 -20.50
C GLU A 118 2.58 5.21 -20.26
N ARG A 119 1.89 5.59 -21.34
CA ARG A 119 0.48 6.04 -21.27
C ARG A 119 -0.43 5.07 -20.52
N GLY A 120 -0.19 3.76 -20.65
CA GLY A 120 -0.92 2.72 -19.91
C GLY A 120 -0.69 2.78 -18.39
N HIS A 121 0.56 2.94 -17.96
CA HIS A 121 0.94 3.08 -16.56
C HIS A 121 0.39 4.37 -15.94
N GLU A 122 0.48 5.48 -16.66
CA GLU A 122 -0.05 6.77 -16.19
C GLU A 122 -1.56 6.72 -16.00
N ARG A 123 -2.29 6.08 -16.93
CA ARG A 123 -3.74 5.89 -16.82
C ARG A 123 -4.11 5.07 -15.58
N ARG A 124 -3.41 3.96 -15.34
CA ARG A 124 -3.60 3.10 -14.16
C ARG A 124 -3.35 3.88 -12.87
N LEU A 125 -2.24 4.62 -12.80
CA LEU A 125 -1.90 5.44 -11.64
C LEU A 125 -2.91 6.56 -11.40
N ARG A 126 -3.44 7.23 -12.43
CA ARG A 126 -4.55 8.19 -12.26
C ARG A 126 -5.76 7.53 -11.61
N ALA A 127 -6.15 6.33 -12.06
CA ALA A 127 -7.24 5.57 -11.45
C ALA A 127 -6.97 5.26 -9.96
N VAL A 128 -5.74 4.86 -9.62
CA VAL A 128 -5.31 4.68 -8.23
C VAL A 128 -5.48 5.96 -7.41
N LEU A 129 -5.02 7.10 -7.94
CA LEU A 129 -5.10 8.39 -7.25
C LEU A 129 -6.56 8.79 -6.98
N LEU A 130 -7.46 8.59 -7.95
CA LEU A 130 -8.90 8.84 -7.77
C LEU A 130 -9.50 7.89 -6.72
N ALA A 131 -9.19 6.60 -6.78
CA ALA A 131 -9.67 5.63 -5.81
C ALA A 131 -9.21 5.96 -4.38
N VAL A 132 -7.99 6.49 -4.22
CA VAL A 132 -7.48 6.96 -2.91
C VAL A 132 -8.23 8.20 -2.42
N VAL A 133 -8.62 9.12 -3.32
CA VAL A 133 -9.47 10.26 -2.96
C VAL A 133 -10.86 9.79 -2.52
N ASP A 134 -11.43 8.80 -3.21
CA ASP A 134 -12.74 8.24 -2.89
C ASP A 134 -12.71 7.37 -1.62
N GLY A 135 -11.54 6.82 -1.27
CA GLY A 135 -11.33 5.90 -0.17
C GLY A 135 -11.07 6.56 1.19
N ARG A 136 -10.08 6.04 1.92
CA ARG A 136 -9.75 6.50 3.28
C ARG A 136 -8.55 7.45 3.25
N ASP A 137 -8.61 8.48 4.08
CA ASP A 137 -7.46 9.35 4.37
C ASP A 137 -6.43 8.56 5.21
N ARG A 138 -5.26 8.27 4.63
CA ARG A 138 -4.21 7.47 5.25
C ARG A 138 -2.87 8.20 5.18
N ARG A 139 -1.89 7.75 5.96
CA ARG A 139 -0.57 8.39 6.10
C ARG A 139 0.12 8.64 4.75
N GLU A 140 -0.03 7.72 3.81
CA GLU A 140 0.56 7.78 2.47
C GLU A 140 -0.15 8.77 1.52
N PHE A 141 -1.30 9.35 1.91
CA PHE A 141 -2.07 10.27 1.07
C PHE A 141 -1.23 11.43 0.54
N ARG A 142 -0.36 12.00 1.40
CA ARG A 142 0.58 13.05 0.99
C ARG A 142 1.53 12.60 -0.11
N SER A 143 2.00 11.35 -0.08
CA SER A 143 2.85 10.80 -1.15
C SER A 143 2.08 10.67 -2.47
N TYR A 144 0.78 10.35 -2.44
CA TYR A 144 -0.06 10.36 -3.63
C TYR A 144 -0.21 11.78 -4.20
N CYS A 145 -0.45 12.77 -3.35
CA CYS A 145 -0.46 14.19 -3.77
C CYS A 145 0.87 14.61 -4.41
N HIS A 146 2.01 14.09 -3.95
CA HIS A 146 3.32 14.40 -4.54
C HIS A 146 3.60 13.72 -5.88
N LEU A 147 2.87 12.64 -6.23
CA LEU A 147 2.91 12.01 -7.54
C LEU A 147 1.95 12.69 -8.53
N ALA A 148 0.81 13.19 -8.04
CA ALA A 148 -0.29 13.72 -8.84
C ALA A 148 0.11 14.73 -9.94
N PRO A 149 1.00 15.72 -9.69
CA PRO A 149 1.40 16.70 -10.72
C PRO A 149 1.99 16.07 -11.97
N ARG A 150 2.72 14.96 -11.81
CA ARG A 150 3.32 14.23 -12.92
C ARG A 150 2.29 13.57 -13.84
N LEU A 151 1.10 13.30 -13.32
CA LEU A 151 0.01 12.61 -14.02
C LEU A 151 -1.09 13.59 -14.46
N ALA A 152 -0.85 14.90 -14.32
CA ALA A 152 -1.83 15.94 -14.60
C ALA A 152 -2.26 15.92 -16.07
N THR A 153 -3.57 15.81 -16.27
CA THR A 153 -4.24 15.96 -17.56
C THR A 153 -5.50 16.82 -17.35
N PRO A 154 -6.04 17.47 -18.37
CA PRO A 154 -7.31 18.20 -18.25
C PRO A 154 -8.43 17.32 -17.69
N GLU A 155 -8.51 16.07 -18.14
CA GLU A 155 -9.49 15.07 -17.69
C GLU A 155 -9.33 14.81 -16.19
N PHE A 156 -8.12 14.50 -15.75
CA PHE A 156 -7.82 14.21 -14.35
C PHE A 156 -8.10 15.42 -13.43
N ARG A 157 -7.81 16.65 -13.90
CA ARG A 157 -8.16 17.88 -13.18
C ARG A 157 -9.67 18.01 -13.00
N ARG A 158 -10.46 17.73 -14.05
CA ARG A 158 -11.95 17.75 -13.98
C ARG A 158 -12.47 16.70 -13.00
N GLU A 159 -11.92 15.48 -13.02
CA GLU A 159 -12.32 14.40 -12.12
C GLU A 159 -12.03 14.72 -10.64
N LEU A 160 -10.91 15.39 -10.34
CA LEU A 160 -10.58 15.85 -8.99
C LEU A 160 -11.44 17.05 -8.56
N ALA A 161 -11.75 17.97 -9.48
CA ALA A 161 -12.67 19.07 -9.20
C ALA A 161 -14.07 18.56 -8.85
N GLY A 162 -14.59 17.56 -9.57
CA GLY A 162 -15.85 16.90 -9.24
C GLY A 162 -15.84 16.29 -7.83
N ARG A 163 -14.74 15.62 -7.45
CA ARG A 163 -14.57 15.08 -6.09
C ARG A 163 -14.47 16.17 -5.03
N ALA A 164 -13.78 17.28 -5.32
CA ALA A 164 -13.69 18.43 -4.42
C ALA A 164 -15.05 19.08 -4.14
N ALA A 165 -16.02 18.94 -5.06
CA ALA A 165 -17.39 19.39 -4.90
C ALA A 165 -18.35 18.31 -4.34
N SER A 166 -17.84 17.15 -3.91
CA SER A 166 -18.66 16.06 -3.39
C SER A 166 -19.44 16.47 -2.13
N PRO A 167 -20.68 16.00 -1.94
CA PRO A 167 -21.40 16.17 -0.67
C PRO A 167 -20.73 15.41 0.49
N ASP A 168 -19.96 14.36 0.21
CA ASP A 168 -19.13 13.71 1.21
C ASP A 168 -17.93 14.61 1.54
N ARG A 169 -17.96 15.20 2.74
CA ARG A 169 -16.92 16.11 3.24
C ARG A 169 -15.52 15.49 3.24
N ALA A 170 -15.40 14.19 3.46
CA ALA A 170 -14.11 13.51 3.49
C ALA A 170 -13.52 13.37 2.07
N VAL A 171 -14.37 13.03 1.09
CA VAL A 171 -14.00 12.99 -0.34
C VAL A 171 -13.69 14.39 -0.84
N ALA A 172 -14.55 15.37 -0.54
CA ALA A 172 -14.37 16.78 -0.90
C ALA A 172 -13.02 17.32 -0.43
N ARG A 173 -12.68 17.09 0.84
CA ARG A 173 -11.40 17.52 1.41
C ARG A 173 -10.20 16.90 0.68
N ARG A 174 -10.21 15.58 0.46
CA ARG A 174 -9.12 14.89 -0.24
C ARG A 174 -9.01 15.30 -1.70
N GLY A 175 -10.14 15.45 -2.39
CA GLY A 175 -10.21 15.95 -3.76
C GLY A 175 -9.61 17.34 -3.86
N ALA A 176 -9.98 18.25 -2.96
CA ALA A 176 -9.42 19.60 -2.90
C ALA A 176 -7.91 19.60 -2.63
N TRP A 177 -7.43 18.78 -1.69
CA TRP A 177 -5.98 18.66 -1.41
C TRP A 177 -5.18 18.15 -2.61
N MET A 178 -5.66 17.11 -3.28
CA MET A 178 -4.96 16.56 -4.45
C MET A 178 -5.04 17.51 -5.65
N LEU A 179 -6.18 18.17 -5.86
CA LEU A 179 -6.34 19.20 -6.89
C LEU A 179 -5.38 20.37 -6.65
N ALA A 180 -5.28 20.86 -5.42
CA ALA A 180 -4.34 21.90 -5.05
C ALA A 180 -2.88 21.49 -5.30
N ALA A 181 -2.56 20.21 -5.07
CA ALA A 181 -1.22 19.69 -5.33
C ALA A 181 -0.83 19.75 -6.81
N LEU A 182 -1.79 19.68 -7.75
CA LEU A 182 -1.52 19.82 -9.20
C LEU A 182 -1.03 21.21 -9.61
N GLY A 183 -1.08 22.20 -8.72
CA GLY A 183 -0.79 23.60 -9.03
C GLY A 183 -1.85 24.23 -9.95
N ARG A 184 -1.72 25.54 -10.17
CA ARG A 184 -2.52 26.25 -11.18
C ARG A 184 -2.06 25.77 -12.56
N ALA A 185 -3.01 25.57 -13.48
CA ALA A 185 -2.64 25.50 -14.89
C ALA A 185 -2.08 26.88 -15.25
N GLU A 186 -0.84 26.95 -15.73
CA GLU A 186 -0.42 28.17 -16.42
C GLU A 186 -1.29 28.32 -17.68
N PRO A 187 -1.77 29.55 -17.96
CA PRO A 187 -2.70 29.84 -19.05
C PRO A 187 -2.10 29.51 -20.43
#